data_AF-A0A010RQB3-F1
#
_entry.id   AF-A0A010RQB3-F1
#
_cell.length_a   1.000
_cell.length_b   1.000
_cell.length_c   1.000
_cell.angle_alpha   90.00
_cell.angle_beta   90.00
_cell.angle_gamma   90.00
#
_symmetry.space_group_name_H-M   'P 1'
#
loop_
_entity.id
_entity.type
_entity.pdbx_description
1 polymer ?
#
loop_
_entity_poly.entity_id
_entity_poly.type
_entity_poly.pdbx_seq_one_letter_code
_entity_poly.pdbx_strand_id
1 'polypeptide(L)'
;MPVDHYAVYRSLTKFSFVYRDQVYETLGLSKSNPKHGRKRICEPHEFRAKVRDGDLIETNKDKKGIPQGSPISAMLSNVYMMGFDEQIHAYVESCGGAYYRYCDDVLLIVPLEKETEAKALVDLRVNEIGLEIQTAKTETCKFTRSAKGLRSDRPLQYLGFIFDGANIYLRSSSLSRYQDRVNRGIGLAGKCMDKVNAKRIARRQLPRSMFLKKLYKRYSYLGRRNFISYGYRAARIMDSPSIKKQLKPHWNRLRERISAAQGE
;
A
#
# COMPACT_ATOMS: atom_id res chain seq x y z
N MET A 1 3.07 22.10 -27.29
CA MET A 1 2.10 21.15 -26.72
C MET A 1 0.71 21.57 -27.19
N PRO A 2 -0.17 20.68 -27.65
CA PRO A 2 -1.55 21.03 -28.00
C PRO A 2 -2.27 21.74 -26.85
N VAL A 3 -3.23 22.61 -27.15
CA VAL A 3 -3.94 23.44 -26.15
C VAL A 3 -4.61 22.57 -25.07
N ASP A 4 -5.24 21.48 -25.49
CA ASP A 4 -5.94 20.57 -24.58
C ASP A 4 -4.97 19.85 -23.63
N HIS A 5 -3.81 19.44 -24.15
CA HIS A 5 -2.76 18.81 -23.34
C HIS A 5 -2.17 19.80 -22.35
N TYR A 6 -1.98 21.06 -22.76
CA TYR A 6 -1.51 22.12 -21.87
C TYR A 6 -2.52 22.41 -20.75
N ALA A 7 -3.83 22.36 -21.03
CA ALA A 7 -4.85 22.52 -20.00
C ALA A 7 -4.76 21.43 -18.92
N VAL A 8 -4.57 20.17 -19.33
CA VAL A 8 -4.34 19.06 -18.40
C VAL A 8 -3.04 19.25 -17.62
N TYR A 9 -1.93 19.55 -18.30
CA TYR A 9 -0.64 19.81 -17.66
C TYR A 9 -0.73 20.94 -16.62
N ARG A 10 -1.39 22.05 -16.97
CA ARG A 10 -1.62 23.18 -16.06
C ARG A 10 -2.44 22.76 -14.85
N SER A 11 -3.50 21.97 -15.04
CA SER A 11 -4.33 21.48 -13.93
C SER A 11 -3.55 20.58 -12.97
N LEU A 12 -2.59 19.80 -13.48
CA LEU A 12 -1.79 18.89 -12.67
C LEU A 12 -0.63 19.58 -11.95
N THR A 13 -0.08 20.65 -12.52
CA THR A 13 1.07 21.36 -11.94
C THR A 13 0.64 22.50 -11.02
N LYS A 14 -0.44 23.21 -11.38
CA LYS A 14 -1.04 24.30 -10.61
C LYS A 14 -2.31 23.85 -9.90
N PHE A 15 -2.25 22.67 -9.29
CA PHE A 15 -3.39 22.13 -8.54
C PHE A 15 -3.64 22.94 -7.26
N SER A 16 -4.88 22.91 -6.79
CA SER A 16 -5.26 23.47 -5.49
C SER A 16 -5.67 22.34 -4.55
N PHE A 17 -5.36 22.50 -3.28
CA PHE A 17 -5.66 21.52 -2.24
C PHE A 17 -6.16 22.21 -0.98
N VAL A 18 -6.78 21.41 -0.11
CA VAL A 18 -7.27 21.81 1.21
C VAL A 18 -6.86 20.75 2.21
N TYR A 19 -6.46 21.14 3.41
CA TYR A 19 -6.15 20.17 4.45
C TYR A 19 -7.44 19.56 5.00
N ARG A 20 -7.54 18.23 4.89
CA ARG A 20 -8.74 17.47 5.32
C ARG A 20 -9.17 17.82 6.74
N ASP A 21 -8.22 17.88 7.68
CA ASP A 21 -8.53 18.05 9.09
C ASP A 21 -9.04 19.47 9.40
N GLN A 22 -8.50 20.49 8.73
CA GLN A 22 -9.02 21.86 8.80
C GLN A 22 -10.45 21.94 8.27
N VAL A 23 -10.71 21.35 7.09
CA VAL A 23 -12.07 21.32 6.52
C VAL A 23 -13.06 20.61 7.46
N TYR A 24 -12.64 19.54 8.12
CA TYR A 24 -13.50 18.85 9.08
C TYR A 24 -13.79 19.71 10.31
N GLU A 25 -12.80 20.42 10.83
CA GLU A 25 -12.98 21.33 11.96
C GLU A 25 -13.93 22.49 11.59
N THR A 26 -13.73 23.14 10.45
CA THR A 26 -14.58 24.25 9.97
C THR A 26 -16.02 23.82 9.71
N LEU A 27 -16.23 22.59 9.26
CA LEU A 27 -17.57 22.04 9.00
C LEU A 27 -18.20 21.37 10.24
N GLY A 28 -17.51 21.34 11.38
CA GLY A 28 -17.98 20.66 12.60
C GLY A 28 -18.12 19.16 12.43
N LEU A 29 -17.27 18.54 11.60
CA LEU A 29 -17.29 17.12 11.29
C LEU A 29 -16.35 16.32 12.20
N SER A 30 -16.82 15.14 12.62
CA SER A 30 -15.97 14.19 13.33
C SER A 30 -14.86 13.65 12.41
N LYS A 31 -13.60 13.69 12.88
CA LYS A 31 -12.46 13.08 12.17
C LYS A 31 -12.63 11.57 11.97
N SER A 32 -13.29 10.89 12.90
CA SER A 32 -13.49 9.43 12.87
C SER A 32 -14.75 9.01 12.11
N ASN A 33 -15.77 9.88 12.02
CA ASN A 33 -16.99 9.60 11.27
C ASN A 33 -17.55 10.84 10.55
N PRO A 34 -16.84 11.35 9.53
CA PRO A 34 -17.18 12.62 8.87
C PRO A 34 -18.45 12.55 8.01
N LYS A 35 -18.99 11.34 7.77
CA LYS A 35 -20.20 11.10 6.96
C LYS A 35 -21.35 10.51 7.78
N HIS A 36 -21.40 10.75 9.10
CA HIS A 36 -22.46 10.21 9.95
C HIS A 36 -23.84 10.67 9.45
N GLY A 37 -24.57 9.78 8.78
CA GLY A 37 -25.89 10.06 8.20
C GLY A 37 -25.88 10.94 6.94
N ARG A 38 -24.71 11.26 6.36
CA ARG A 38 -24.60 12.15 5.18
C ARG A 38 -24.03 11.41 3.97
N LYS A 39 -24.53 11.73 2.77
CA LYS A 39 -23.94 11.22 1.51
C LYS A 39 -22.62 11.93 1.16
N ARG A 40 -22.51 13.22 1.49
CA ARG A 40 -21.35 14.10 1.25
C ARG A 40 -20.95 14.83 2.53
N ILE A 41 -19.72 15.35 2.58
CA ILE A 41 -19.19 16.05 3.78
C ILE A 41 -19.80 17.45 3.94
N CYS A 42 -20.08 18.14 2.83
CA CYS A 42 -20.78 19.43 2.76
C CYS A 42 -21.49 19.57 1.41
N GLU A 43 -22.44 20.48 1.33
CA GLU A 43 -23.04 20.92 0.07
C GLU A 43 -22.17 21.99 -0.64
N PRO A 44 -22.30 22.17 -1.98
CA PRO A 44 -21.48 23.13 -2.73
C PRO A 44 -21.53 24.58 -2.20
N HIS A 45 -22.66 25.02 -1.65
CA HIS A 45 -22.79 26.36 -1.07
C HIS A 45 -22.02 26.48 0.25
N GLU A 46 -22.06 25.46 1.11
CA GLU A 46 -21.28 25.42 2.35
C GLU A 46 -19.78 25.39 2.07
N PHE A 47 -19.36 24.66 1.03
CA PHE A 47 -17.96 24.66 0.61
C PHE A 47 -17.50 26.06 0.20
N ARG A 48 -18.30 26.78 -0.61
CA ARG A 48 -17.95 28.15 -1.01
C ARG A 48 -17.87 29.06 0.21
N ALA A 49 -18.94 29.12 1.00
CA ALA A 49 -19.04 30.04 2.14
C ALA A 49 -18.03 29.77 3.27
N LYS A 50 -17.71 28.50 3.55
CA LYS A 50 -16.89 28.12 4.72
C LYS A 50 -15.45 27.74 4.37
N VAL A 51 -15.21 27.17 3.19
CA VAL A 51 -13.88 26.67 2.81
C VAL A 51 -13.20 27.63 1.85
N ARG A 52 -13.90 28.09 0.81
CA ARG A 52 -13.33 29.03 -0.17
C ARG A 52 -13.23 30.43 0.39
N ASP A 53 -14.33 30.97 0.92
CA ASP A 53 -14.36 32.33 1.46
C ASP A 53 -13.64 32.42 2.82
N GLY A 54 -13.38 31.26 3.44
CA GLY A 54 -12.54 31.14 4.64
C GLY A 54 -11.04 30.95 4.35
N ASP A 55 -10.59 31.17 3.11
CA ASP A 55 -9.18 31.10 2.67
C ASP A 55 -8.43 29.80 3.04
N LEU A 56 -9.15 28.67 3.10
CA LEU A 56 -8.56 27.35 3.38
C LEU A 56 -7.98 26.67 2.14
N ILE A 57 -8.17 27.25 0.96
CA ILE A 57 -7.71 26.70 -0.32
C ILE A 57 -6.28 27.18 -0.58
N GLU A 58 -5.36 26.23 -0.62
CA GLU A 58 -3.99 26.48 -1.00
C GLU A 58 -3.74 26.04 -2.44
N THR A 59 -2.93 26.80 -3.16
CA THR A 59 -2.44 26.42 -4.49
C THR A 59 -1.04 25.87 -4.37
N ASN A 60 -0.70 24.86 -5.17
CA ASN A 60 0.67 24.38 -5.26
C ASN A 60 1.59 25.52 -5.72
N LYS A 61 2.45 25.99 -4.81
CA LYS A 61 3.48 27.00 -5.09
C LYS A 61 4.77 26.38 -5.59
N ASP A 62 4.95 25.07 -5.36
CA ASP A 62 6.12 24.35 -5.80
C ASP A 62 6.08 24.16 -7.32
N LYS A 63 7.23 24.36 -7.97
CA LYS A 63 7.39 24.07 -9.41
C LYS A 63 7.54 22.58 -9.70
N LYS A 64 7.30 21.72 -8.71
CA LYS A 64 7.49 20.27 -8.75
C LYS A 64 6.25 19.58 -8.17
N GLY A 65 6.05 18.33 -8.57
CA GLY A 65 4.99 17.47 -8.04
C GLY A 65 3.68 17.53 -8.82
N ILE A 66 2.94 16.43 -8.73
CA ILE A 66 1.60 16.26 -9.28
C ILE A 66 0.67 15.77 -8.16
N PRO A 67 -0.63 16.07 -8.21
CA PRO A 67 -1.56 15.69 -7.16
C PRO A 67 -1.64 14.16 -7.05
N GLN A 68 -1.38 13.65 -5.85
CA GLN A 68 -1.52 12.23 -5.55
C GLN A 68 -2.99 11.79 -5.68
N GLY A 69 -3.21 10.67 -6.38
CA GLY A 69 -4.56 10.15 -6.64
C GLY A 69 -5.20 10.68 -7.92
N SER A 70 -4.49 11.51 -8.70
CA SER A 70 -4.92 11.85 -10.06
C SER A 70 -4.90 10.60 -10.95
N PRO A 71 -5.96 10.33 -11.75
CA PRO A 71 -6.00 9.15 -12.62
C PRO A 71 -4.85 9.06 -13.63
N ILE A 72 -4.28 10.21 -14.02
CA ILE A 72 -3.22 10.29 -15.04
C ILE A 72 -1.81 10.30 -14.42
N SER A 73 -1.68 10.41 -13.10
CA SER A 73 -0.36 10.53 -12.46
C SER A 73 0.53 9.33 -12.75
N ALA A 74 -0.03 8.12 -12.67
CA ALA A 74 0.70 6.87 -12.95
C ALA A 74 1.23 6.81 -14.39
N MET A 75 0.46 7.32 -15.36
CA MET A 75 0.89 7.38 -16.76
C MET A 75 2.04 8.37 -16.93
N LEU A 76 1.90 9.58 -16.38
CA LEU A 76 2.94 10.61 -16.49
C LEU A 76 4.24 10.21 -15.79
N SER A 77 4.17 9.56 -14.63
CA SER A 77 5.35 9.00 -13.96
C SER A 77 6.07 8.00 -14.85
N ASN A 78 5.35 7.13 -15.57
CA ASN A 78 5.97 6.19 -16.50
C ASN A 78 6.59 6.87 -17.73
N VAL A 79 5.91 7.86 -18.31
CA VAL A 79 6.47 8.64 -19.43
C VAL A 79 7.74 9.38 -19.01
N TYR A 80 7.71 9.99 -17.83
CA TYR A 80 8.85 10.71 -17.27
C TYR A 80 10.05 9.80 -17.01
N MET A 81 9.82 8.57 -16.54
CA MET A 81 10.87 7.58 -16.29
C MET A 81 11.37 6.86 -17.55
N MET A 82 10.74 7.03 -18.71
CA MET A 82 11.01 6.21 -19.90
C MET A 82 12.47 6.31 -20.38
N GLY A 83 13.01 7.53 -20.47
CA GLY A 83 14.41 7.72 -20.88
C GLY A 83 15.42 7.22 -19.84
N PHE A 84 15.06 7.26 -18.56
CA PHE A 84 15.86 6.67 -17.49
C PHE A 84 15.85 5.14 -17.60
N ASP A 85 14.66 4.55 -17.78
CA ASP A 85 14.47 3.11 -17.90
C ASP A 85 15.27 2.55 -19.07
N GLU A 86 15.24 3.22 -20.23
CA GLU A 86 16.00 2.83 -21.43
C GLU A 86 17.51 2.76 -21.16
N GLN A 87 18.07 3.79 -20.53
CA GLN A 87 19.51 3.88 -20.26
C GLN A 87 19.99 2.87 -19.23
N ILE A 88 19.22 2.68 -18.15
CA ILE A 88 19.56 1.70 -17.12
C ILE A 88 19.39 0.28 -17.67
N HIS A 89 18.34 0.02 -18.45
CA HIS A 89 18.11 -1.28 -19.06
C HIS A 89 19.27 -1.66 -20.01
N ALA A 90 19.69 -0.75 -20.88
CA ALA A 90 20.80 -0.98 -21.80
C ALA A 90 22.12 -1.30 -21.07
N TYR A 91 22.43 -0.56 -20.00
CA TYR A 91 23.60 -0.85 -19.16
C TYR A 91 23.52 -2.23 -18.52
N VAL A 92 22.37 -2.57 -17.93
CA VAL A 92 22.18 -3.83 -17.20
C VAL A 92 22.25 -5.02 -18.14
N GLU A 93 21.66 -4.91 -19.32
CA GLU A 93 21.76 -5.92 -20.37
C GLU A 93 23.21 -6.13 -20.81
N SER A 94 23.99 -5.06 -20.98
CA SER A 94 25.40 -5.14 -21.37
C SER A 94 26.29 -5.88 -20.36
N CYS A 95 25.90 -5.89 -19.08
CA CYS A 95 26.60 -6.62 -18.02
C CYS A 95 25.93 -7.96 -17.64
N GLY A 96 24.96 -8.43 -18.42
CA GLY A 96 24.27 -9.70 -18.20
C GLY A 96 23.38 -9.71 -16.95
N GLY A 97 22.94 -8.54 -16.51
CA GLY A 97 22.05 -8.35 -15.37
C GLY A 97 20.56 -8.36 -15.74
N ALA A 98 19.71 -7.97 -14.79
CA ALA A 98 18.28 -7.76 -15.03
C ALA A 98 17.76 -6.50 -14.31
N TYR A 99 16.86 -5.78 -14.97
CA TYR A 99 16.25 -4.55 -14.50
C TYR A 99 14.74 -4.69 -14.41
N TYR A 100 14.15 -4.27 -13.29
CA TYR A 100 12.71 -4.23 -13.11
C TYR A 100 12.31 -2.94 -12.41
N ARG A 101 11.22 -2.31 -12.88
CA ARG A 101 10.62 -1.15 -12.22
C ARG A 101 9.14 -1.37 -12.00
N TYR A 102 8.66 -0.98 -10.82
CA TYR A 102 7.24 -0.91 -10.50
C TYR A 102 6.94 0.44 -9.85
N CYS A 103 6.39 1.38 -10.66
CA CYS A 103 6.22 2.77 -10.26
C CYS A 103 7.56 3.37 -9.81
N ASP A 104 7.73 3.63 -8.51
CA ASP A 104 8.93 4.22 -7.91
C ASP A 104 9.89 3.14 -7.37
N ASP A 105 9.44 1.88 -7.25
CA ASP A 105 10.28 0.78 -6.77
C ASP A 105 11.13 0.25 -7.94
N VAL A 106 12.44 0.48 -7.87
CA VAL A 106 13.43 0.00 -8.85
C VAL A 106 14.22 -1.18 -8.28
N LEU A 107 14.36 -2.25 -9.06
CA LEU A 107 15.18 -3.41 -8.76
C LEU A 107 16.23 -3.60 -9.85
N LEU A 108 17.49 -3.54 -9.44
CA LEU A 108 18.66 -3.72 -10.29
C LEU A 108 19.42 -4.97 -9.85
N ILE A 109 19.64 -5.90 -10.78
CA ILE A 109 20.42 -7.13 -10.54
C ILE A 109 21.62 -7.09 -11.47
N VAL A 110 22.83 -7.04 -10.89
CA VAL A 110 24.10 -6.96 -11.63
C VAL A 110 25.15 -7.91 -11.04
N PRO A 111 26.19 -8.28 -11.80
CA PRO A 111 27.35 -8.97 -11.25
C PRO A 111 27.99 -8.22 -10.08
N LEU A 112 28.62 -8.95 -9.15
CA LEU A 112 29.17 -8.39 -7.92
C LEU A 112 30.27 -7.35 -8.20
N GLU A 113 31.01 -7.53 -9.28
CA GLU A 113 32.10 -6.65 -9.72
C GLU A 113 31.58 -5.29 -10.20
N LYS A 114 30.31 -5.24 -10.62
CA LYS A 114 29.66 -4.06 -11.21
C LYS A 114 28.85 -3.25 -10.19
N GLU A 115 28.82 -3.65 -8.91
CA GLU A 115 28.01 -3.00 -7.88
C GLU A 115 28.28 -1.48 -7.78
N THR A 116 29.55 -1.09 -7.68
CA THR A 116 29.94 0.33 -7.51
C THR A 116 29.63 1.16 -8.75
N GLU A 117 29.89 0.59 -9.93
CA GLU A 117 29.62 1.22 -11.23
C GLU A 117 28.12 1.43 -11.44
N ALA A 118 27.31 0.41 -11.13
CA ALA A 118 25.86 0.45 -11.24
C ALA A 118 25.24 1.51 -10.31
N LYS A 119 25.73 1.61 -9.06
CA LYS A 119 25.28 2.64 -8.11
C LYS A 119 25.59 4.06 -8.62
N ALA A 120 26.83 4.28 -9.06
CA ALA A 120 27.24 5.58 -9.59
C ALA A 120 26.43 5.98 -10.83
N LEU A 121 26.15 5.02 -11.72
CA LEU A 121 25.31 5.25 -12.90
C LEU A 121 23.88 5.64 -12.49
N VAL A 122 23.25 4.90 -11.58
CA VAL A 122 21.89 5.20 -11.13
C VAL A 122 21.82 6.58 -10.48
N ASP A 123 22.77 6.92 -9.60
CA ASP A 123 22.82 8.23 -8.95
C ASP A 123 22.98 9.36 -9.97
N LEU A 124 23.86 9.18 -10.97
CA LEU A 124 24.03 10.15 -12.07
C LEU A 124 22.72 10.35 -12.84
N ARG A 125 22.10 9.26 -13.31
CA ARG A 125 20.89 9.32 -14.15
C ARG A 125 19.67 9.84 -13.38
N VAL A 126 19.55 9.52 -12.10
CA VAL A 126 18.48 10.06 -11.25
C VAL A 126 18.63 11.58 -11.05
N ASN A 127 19.87 12.05 -10.85
CA ASN A 127 20.14 13.49 -10.74
C ASN A 127 19.88 14.23 -12.06
N GLU A 128 20.22 13.63 -13.22
CA GLU A 128 19.97 14.22 -14.55
C GLU A 128 18.47 14.48 -14.81
N ILE A 129 17.59 13.57 -14.35
CA ILE A 129 16.15 13.77 -14.47
C ILE A 129 15.60 14.72 -13.40
N GLY A 130 16.37 15.05 -12.36
CA GLY A 130 15.98 15.97 -11.29
C GLY A 130 15.17 15.31 -10.17
N LEU A 131 15.34 14.00 -9.99
CA LEU A 131 14.81 13.23 -8.86
C LEU A 131 15.89 13.03 -7.79
N GLU A 132 15.45 12.70 -6.57
CA GLU A 132 16.33 12.42 -5.43
C GLU A 132 16.08 11.00 -4.91
N ILE A 133 17.16 10.23 -4.73
CA ILE A 133 17.08 8.88 -4.17
C ILE A 133 17.01 8.96 -2.65
N GLN A 134 16.04 8.28 -2.07
CA GLN A 134 15.97 8.11 -0.63
C GLN A 134 16.97 7.04 -0.16
N THR A 135 18.22 7.45 0.10
CA THR A 135 19.33 6.58 0.50
C THR A 135 19.00 5.64 1.66
N ALA A 136 18.21 6.10 2.64
CA ALA A 136 17.77 5.29 3.77
C ALA A 136 16.88 4.08 3.40
N LYS A 137 16.26 4.10 2.21
CA LYS A 137 15.43 3.00 1.69
C LYS A 137 16.17 2.14 0.67
N THR A 138 17.31 2.60 0.16
CA THR A 138 18.11 1.86 -0.82
C THR A 138 18.78 0.68 -0.10
N GLU A 139 18.34 -0.52 -0.43
CA GLU A 139 18.92 -1.76 0.10
C GLU A 139 19.84 -2.39 -0.95
N THR A 140 21.04 -2.81 -0.54
CA THR A 140 21.90 -3.68 -1.33
C THR A 140 21.97 -5.05 -0.66
N CYS A 141 21.83 -6.10 -1.45
CA CYS A 141 21.95 -7.50 -1.04
C CYS A 141 22.83 -8.25 -2.05
N LYS A 142 23.73 -9.09 -1.55
CA LYS A 142 24.69 -9.86 -2.32
C LYS A 142 24.32 -11.33 -2.30
N PHE A 143 24.19 -11.90 -3.48
CA PHE A 143 23.93 -13.32 -3.67
C PHE A 143 25.17 -14.02 -4.20
N THR A 144 25.60 -15.09 -3.55
CA THR A 144 26.72 -15.93 -3.96
C THR A 144 26.27 -17.37 -4.16
N ARG A 145 26.69 -17.99 -5.25
CA ARG A 145 26.36 -19.39 -5.53
C ARG A 145 27.37 -20.30 -4.85
N SER A 146 26.88 -21.26 -4.06
CA SER A 146 27.69 -22.28 -3.39
C SER A 146 27.20 -23.68 -3.77
N ALA A 147 27.96 -24.72 -3.41
CA ALA A 147 27.54 -26.11 -3.61
C ALA A 147 26.20 -26.47 -2.91
N LYS A 148 25.80 -25.70 -1.90
CA LYS A 148 24.53 -25.87 -1.16
C LYS A 148 23.38 -25.03 -1.72
N GLY A 149 23.59 -24.32 -2.83
CA GLY A 149 22.63 -23.41 -3.45
C GLY A 149 23.04 -21.93 -3.35
N LEU A 150 22.08 -21.05 -3.63
CA LEU A 150 22.28 -19.60 -3.59
C LEU A 150 22.21 -19.08 -2.15
N ARG A 151 23.27 -18.42 -1.71
CA ARG A 151 23.36 -17.80 -0.38
C ARG A 151 23.26 -16.30 -0.50
N SER A 152 22.41 -15.68 0.32
CA SER A 152 22.35 -14.23 0.46
C SER A 152 23.00 -13.78 1.76
N ASP A 153 23.62 -12.60 1.76
CA ASP A 153 24.04 -11.90 2.98
C ASP A 153 22.84 -11.30 3.74
N ARG A 154 21.87 -10.76 3.00
CA ARG A 154 20.63 -10.17 3.47
C ARG A 154 19.49 -10.59 2.54
N PRO A 155 18.28 -10.88 3.05
CA PRO A 155 17.15 -11.18 2.18
C PRO A 155 16.77 -9.99 1.30
N LEU A 156 16.56 -10.23 0.01
CA LEU A 156 16.05 -9.24 -0.93
C LEU A 156 14.58 -8.96 -0.63
N GLN A 157 14.21 -7.70 -0.53
CA GLN A 157 12.81 -7.29 -0.36
C GLN A 157 12.30 -6.55 -1.60
N TYR A 158 11.21 -7.03 -2.20
CA TYR A 158 10.62 -6.39 -3.38
C TYR A 158 9.11 -6.63 -3.42
N LEU A 159 8.33 -5.57 -3.67
CA LEU A 159 6.86 -5.62 -3.82
C LEU A 159 6.10 -6.40 -2.71
N GLY A 160 6.57 -6.29 -1.47
CA GLY A 160 5.95 -6.95 -0.31
C GLY A 160 6.31 -8.43 -0.13
N PHE A 161 7.27 -8.93 -0.90
CA PHE A 161 7.90 -10.23 -0.75
C PHE A 161 9.32 -10.11 -0.21
N ILE A 162 9.82 -11.21 0.34
CA ILE A 162 11.19 -11.37 0.82
C ILE A 162 11.77 -12.63 0.20
N PHE A 163 12.98 -12.58 -0.34
CA PHE A 163 13.70 -13.71 -0.88
C PHE A 163 15.05 -13.87 -0.19
N ASP A 164 15.28 -15.02 0.46
CA ASP A 164 16.51 -15.29 1.24
C ASP A 164 17.62 -16.00 0.45
N GLY A 165 17.40 -16.26 -0.83
CA GLY A 165 18.28 -17.06 -1.69
C GLY A 165 17.75 -18.47 -1.96
N ALA A 166 16.87 -19.00 -1.10
CA ALA A 166 16.28 -20.33 -1.27
C ALA A 166 14.74 -20.30 -1.25
N ASN A 167 14.15 -19.42 -0.45
CA ASN A 167 12.73 -19.37 -0.16
C ASN A 167 12.19 -17.95 -0.36
N ILE A 168 10.94 -17.89 -0.82
CA ILE A 168 10.17 -16.65 -0.92
C ILE A 168 9.16 -16.60 0.23
N TYR A 169 9.05 -15.44 0.88
CA TYR A 169 8.14 -15.17 1.99
C TYR A 169 7.31 -13.92 1.74
N LEU A 170 6.16 -13.81 2.41
CA LEU A 170 5.46 -12.55 2.57
C LEU A 170 6.20 -11.68 3.59
N ARG A 171 6.30 -10.36 3.30
CA ARG A 171 6.91 -9.40 4.23
C ARG A 171 6.17 -9.42 5.57
N SER A 172 6.93 -9.41 6.66
CA SER A 172 6.41 -9.38 8.04
C SER A 172 5.44 -8.21 8.28
N SER A 173 5.74 -7.02 7.74
CA SER A 173 4.85 -5.86 7.85
C SER A 173 3.51 -6.04 7.14
N SER A 174 3.46 -6.80 6.04
CA SER A 174 2.20 -7.15 5.36
C SER A 174 1.36 -8.09 6.21
N LEU A 175 1.98 -9.08 6.85
CA LEU A 175 1.33 -10.00 7.80
C LEU A 175 0.82 -9.27 9.05
N SER A 176 1.63 -8.36 9.60
CA SER A 176 1.28 -7.55 10.77
C SER A 176 0.07 -6.64 10.46
N ARG A 177 0.12 -5.87 9.36
CA ARG A 177 -1.02 -5.04 8.91
C ARG A 177 -2.27 -5.86 8.65
N TYR A 178 -2.13 -7.09 8.17
CA TYR A 178 -3.26 -8.00 8.04
C TYR A 178 -3.84 -8.35 9.42
N GLN A 179 -3.00 -8.74 10.38
CA GLN A 179 -3.43 -9.07 11.73
C GLN A 179 -4.11 -7.89 12.44
N ASP A 180 -3.61 -6.67 12.27
CA ASP A 180 -4.23 -5.46 12.80
C ASP A 180 -5.61 -5.20 12.21
N ARG A 181 -5.80 -5.50 10.91
CA ARG A 181 -7.11 -5.40 10.26
C ARG A 181 -8.08 -6.47 10.74
N VAL A 182 -7.59 -7.67 11.04
CA VAL A 182 -8.39 -8.74 11.66
C VAL A 182 -8.84 -8.30 13.04
N ASN A 183 -7.91 -7.85 13.89
CA ASN A 183 -8.19 -7.39 15.25
C ASN A 183 -9.20 -6.25 15.29
N ARG A 184 -9.00 -5.21 14.48
CA ARG A 184 -9.96 -4.12 14.36
C ARG A 184 -11.31 -4.62 13.87
N GLY A 185 -11.33 -5.54 12.92
CA GLY A 185 -12.56 -6.15 12.40
C GLY A 185 -13.34 -6.90 13.49
N ILE A 186 -12.66 -7.74 14.27
CA ILE A 186 -13.26 -8.51 15.38
C ILE A 186 -13.71 -7.56 16.49
N GLY A 187 -12.86 -6.62 16.91
CA GLY A 187 -13.22 -5.66 17.96
C GLY A 187 -14.43 -4.81 17.60
N LEU A 188 -14.57 -4.39 16.34
CA LEU A 188 -15.77 -3.70 15.86
C LEU A 188 -17.01 -4.62 15.85
N ALA A 189 -16.84 -5.90 15.48
CA ALA A 189 -17.92 -6.87 15.48
C ALA A 189 -18.39 -7.20 16.92
N GLY A 190 -17.47 -7.34 17.87
CA GLY A 190 -17.75 -7.48 19.30
C GLY A 190 -18.54 -6.29 19.84
N LYS A 191 -18.04 -5.06 19.68
CA LYS A 191 -18.77 -3.85 20.10
C LYS A 191 -20.18 -3.74 19.51
N CYS A 192 -20.35 -4.17 18.25
CA CYS A 192 -21.66 -4.20 17.60
C CYS A 192 -22.58 -5.25 18.24
N MET A 193 -22.05 -6.46 18.49
CA MET A 193 -22.74 -7.53 19.19
C MET A 193 -23.17 -7.08 20.59
N ASP A 194 -22.28 -6.50 21.38
CA ASP A 194 -22.58 -6.01 22.74
C ASP A 194 -23.69 -4.97 22.73
N LYS A 195 -23.64 -4.00 21.80
CA LYS A 195 -24.67 -2.98 21.63
C LYS A 195 -26.04 -3.58 21.27
N VAL A 196 -26.06 -4.62 20.43
CA VAL A 196 -27.28 -5.32 20.05
C VAL A 196 -27.81 -6.15 21.21
N ASN A 197 -26.93 -6.87 21.91
CA ASN A 197 -27.29 -7.72 23.04
C ASN A 197 -27.78 -6.90 24.23
N ALA A 198 -27.20 -5.73 24.51
CA ALA A 198 -27.73 -4.80 25.51
C ALA A 198 -29.20 -4.43 25.25
N LYS A 199 -29.56 -4.14 23.99
CA LYS A 199 -30.96 -3.88 23.59
C LYS A 199 -31.86 -5.11 23.67
N ARG A 200 -31.33 -6.31 23.40
CA ARG A 200 -32.07 -7.57 23.50
C ARG A 200 -32.37 -7.92 24.94
N ILE A 201 -31.37 -7.81 25.82
CA ILE A 201 -31.51 -8.03 27.27
C ILE A 201 -32.54 -7.06 27.85
N ALA A 202 -32.51 -5.78 27.48
CA ALA A 202 -33.52 -4.80 27.89
C ALA A 202 -34.95 -5.18 27.45
N ARG A 203 -35.10 -5.97 26.37
CA ARG A 203 -36.36 -6.51 25.86
C ARG A 203 -36.66 -7.93 26.36
N ARG A 204 -35.90 -8.44 27.34
CA ARG A 204 -35.98 -9.82 27.87
C ARG A 204 -35.77 -10.90 26.79
N GLN A 205 -34.97 -10.61 25.78
CA GLN A 205 -34.59 -11.56 24.73
C GLN A 205 -33.20 -12.14 24.99
N LEU A 206 -33.01 -13.40 24.63
CA LEU A 206 -31.70 -14.06 24.72
C LEU A 206 -30.63 -13.34 23.88
N PRO A 207 -29.38 -13.27 24.38
CA PRO A 207 -28.26 -12.70 23.64
C PRO A 207 -27.99 -13.52 22.37
N ARG A 208 -27.41 -12.85 21.38
CA ARG A 208 -27.05 -13.46 20.10
C ARG A 208 -25.54 -13.47 19.93
N SER A 209 -25.04 -14.51 19.28
CA SER A 209 -23.65 -14.62 18.84
C SER A 209 -23.28 -13.61 17.76
N MET A 210 -21.97 -13.46 17.55
CA MET A 210 -21.40 -12.51 16.61
C MET A 210 -21.77 -12.85 15.15
N PHE A 211 -22.02 -11.83 14.32
CA PHE A 211 -22.26 -12.04 12.89
C PHE A 211 -20.97 -12.30 12.11
N LEU A 212 -20.66 -13.57 11.85
CA LEU A 212 -19.38 -13.99 11.28
C LEU A 212 -19.24 -13.82 9.76
N LYS A 213 -20.34 -13.70 9.01
CA LYS A 213 -20.34 -13.67 7.53
C LYS A 213 -19.36 -12.64 6.95
N LYS A 214 -19.33 -11.42 7.50
CA LYS A 214 -18.43 -10.35 7.04
C LYS A 214 -16.98 -10.59 7.44
N LEU A 215 -16.74 -11.15 8.63
CA LEU A 215 -15.40 -11.49 9.12
C LEU A 215 -14.79 -12.58 8.26
N TYR A 216 -15.50 -13.69 8.06
CA TYR A 216 -15.04 -14.80 7.22
C TYR A 216 -14.80 -14.37 5.76
N LYS A 217 -15.72 -13.61 5.16
CA LYS A 217 -15.52 -13.08 3.81
C LYS A 217 -14.25 -12.20 3.70
N ARG A 218 -13.87 -11.47 4.76
CA ARG A 218 -12.72 -10.54 4.73
C ARG A 218 -11.40 -11.16 5.19
N TYR A 219 -11.44 -12.16 6.07
CA TYR A 219 -10.27 -12.61 6.83
C TYR A 219 -10.05 -14.13 6.78
N SER A 220 -10.81 -14.87 5.97
CA SER A 220 -10.56 -16.30 5.77
C SER A 220 -10.54 -16.69 4.30
N TYR A 221 -10.19 -17.95 4.05
CA TYR A 221 -10.23 -18.56 2.73
C TYR A 221 -11.64 -18.59 2.11
N LEU A 222 -12.71 -18.36 2.89
CA LEU A 222 -14.08 -18.28 2.40
C LEU A 222 -14.32 -17.02 1.55
N GLY A 223 -13.44 -16.01 1.65
CA GLY A 223 -13.46 -14.84 0.81
C GLY A 223 -12.59 -14.97 -0.44
N ARG A 224 -13.13 -14.54 -1.59
CA ARG A 224 -12.40 -14.57 -2.88
C ARG A 224 -11.42 -13.42 -3.11
N ARG A 225 -11.61 -12.29 -2.43
CA ARG A 225 -10.82 -11.06 -2.61
C ARG A 225 -10.41 -10.50 -1.25
N ASN A 226 -9.40 -11.12 -0.66
CA ASN A 226 -8.79 -10.70 0.60
C ASN A 226 -7.30 -11.07 0.66
N PHE A 227 -6.63 -10.66 1.74
CA PHE A 227 -5.20 -10.90 1.93
C PHE A 227 -4.83 -12.39 1.93
N ILE A 228 -5.67 -13.26 2.49
CA ILE A 228 -5.43 -14.71 2.51
C ILE A 228 -5.49 -15.30 1.10
N SER A 229 -6.54 -14.98 0.34
CA SER A 229 -6.68 -15.40 -1.07
C SER A 229 -5.52 -14.86 -1.94
N TYR A 230 -5.05 -13.64 -1.67
CA TYR A 230 -3.87 -13.07 -2.32
C TYR A 230 -2.61 -13.87 -1.98
N GLY A 231 -2.38 -14.16 -0.70
CA GLY A 231 -1.20 -14.89 -0.24
C GLY A 231 -1.13 -16.32 -0.80
N TYR A 232 -2.25 -17.05 -0.82
CA TYR A 232 -2.28 -18.39 -1.44
C TYR A 232 -2.09 -18.36 -2.96
N ARG A 233 -2.61 -17.33 -3.64
CA ARG A 233 -2.35 -17.13 -5.07
C ARG A 233 -0.88 -16.83 -5.33
N ALA A 234 -0.27 -15.95 -4.54
CA ALA A 234 1.16 -15.66 -4.64
C ALA A 234 2.01 -16.91 -4.41
N ALA A 235 1.68 -17.71 -3.39
CA ALA A 235 2.34 -18.97 -3.11
C ALA A 235 2.25 -19.99 -4.26
N ARG A 236 1.19 -19.93 -5.07
CA ARG A 236 1.02 -20.79 -6.25
C ARG A 236 1.83 -20.27 -7.43
N ILE A 237 1.78 -18.98 -7.72
CA ILE A 237 2.49 -18.35 -8.84
C ILE A 237 4.00 -18.46 -8.65
N MET A 238 4.48 -18.25 -7.42
CA MET A 238 5.90 -18.27 -7.08
C MET A 238 6.40 -19.65 -6.61
N ASP A 239 5.56 -20.67 -6.69
CA ASP A 239 5.78 -22.02 -6.16
C ASP A 239 6.51 -22.05 -4.80
N SER A 240 5.98 -21.30 -3.82
CA SER A 240 6.61 -21.16 -2.50
C SER A 240 5.83 -21.93 -1.41
N PRO A 241 6.35 -23.07 -0.93
CA PRO A 241 5.83 -23.73 0.27
C PRO A 241 5.92 -22.85 1.51
N SER A 242 6.92 -21.96 1.57
CA SER A 242 7.18 -21.09 2.72
C SER A 242 6.07 -20.06 2.92
N ILE A 243 5.52 -19.47 1.85
CA ILE A 243 4.33 -18.61 1.95
C ILE A 243 3.13 -19.41 2.47
N LYS A 244 2.92 -20.65 1.97
CA LYS A 244 1.81 -21.50 2.45
C LYS A 244 1.95 -21.78 3.95
N LYS A 245 3.16 -22.07 4.43
CA LYS A 245 3.47 -22.28 5.85
C LYS A 245 3.16 -21.03 6.69
N GLN A 246 3.54 -19.84 6.23
CA GLN A 246 3.24 -18.57 6.91
C GLN A 246 1.73 -18.32 7.07
N LEU A 247 0.94 -18.72 6.06
CA LEU A 247 -0.52 -18.52 6.08
C LEU A 247 -1.27 -19.63 6.81
N LYS A 248 -0.74 -20.85 6.89
CA LYS A 248 -1.40 -22.01 7.51
C LYS A 248 -2.06 -21.74 8.87
N PRO A 249 -1.42 -21.06 9.85
CA PRO A 249 -2.03 -20.86 11.17
C PRO A 249 -3.16 -19.82 11.21
N HIS A 250 -3.41 -19.06 10.12
CA HIS A 250 -4.34 -17.93 10.15
C HIS A 250 -5.77 -18.31 10.56
N TRP A 251 -6.24 -19.49 10.14
CA TRP A 251 -7.63 -19.90 10.37
C TRP A 251 -7.89 -20.24 11.83
N ASN A 252 -6.96 -20.95 12.47
CA ASN A 252 -7.05 -21.27 13.89
C ASN A 252 -6.99 -19.99 14.72
N ARG A 253 -6.01 -19.11 14.45
CA ARG A 253 -5.88 -17.81 15.11
C ARG A 253 -7.12 -16.92 14.95
N LEU A 254 -7.77 -16.96 13.78
CA LEU A 254 -9.01 -16.22 13.54
C LEU A 254 -10.14 -16.75 14.43
N ARG A 255 -10.33 -18.08 14.47
CA ARG A 255 -11.37 -18.73 15.28
C ARG A 255 -11.15 -18.51 16.77
N GLU A 256 -9.92 -18.70 17.26
CA GLU A 256 -9.54 -18.43 18.65
C GLU A 256 -9.88 -17.00 19.06
N ARG A 257 -9.56 -16.00 18.21
CA ARG A 257 -9.86 -14.60 18.50
C ARG A 257 -11.36 -14.28 18.44
N ILE A 258 -12.12 -14.97 17.60
CA ILE A 258 -13.57 -14.83 17.55
C ILE A 258 -14.19 -15.41 18.83
N SER A 259 -13.77 -16.61 19.24
CA SER A 259 -14.17 -17.28 20.50
C SER A 259 -13.91 -16.37 21.70
N ALA A 260 -12.68 -15.89 21.82
CA ALA A 260 -12.29 -14.97 22.89
C ALA A 260 -13.11 -13.67 22.89
N ALA A 261 -13.47 -13.15 21.72
CA ALA A 261 -14.33 -11.96 21.61
C ALA A 261 -15.82 -12.24 21.89
N GLN A 262 -16.24 -13.50 21.88
CA GLN A 262 -17.57 -13.95 22.27
C GLN A 262 -17.64 -14.36 23.76
N GLY A 263 -16.50 -14.46 24.44
CA GLY A 263 -16.41 -14.96 25.81
C GLY A 263 -16.49 -16.49 25.91
N GLU A 264 -16.19 -17.20 24.81
CA GLU A 264 -16.14 -18.66 24.67
C GLU A 264 -14.71 -19.20 24.83
#